data_AF-A0A7S0NH38-F1
#
_entry.id   AF-A0A7S0NH38-F1
#
_cell.length_a   1.000
_cell.length_b   1.000
_cell.length_c   1.000
_cell.angle_alpha   90.00
_cell.angle_beta   90.00
_cell.angle_gamma   90.00
#
_symmetry.space_group_name_H-M   'P 1'
#
loop_
_entity.id
_entity.type
_entity.pdbx_description
1 polymer ?
#
loop_
_entity_poly.entity_id
_entity_poly.type
_entity_poly.pdbx_seq_one_letter_code
_entity_poly.pdbx_strand_id
1 'polypeptide(L)'
;VSRARRGGGGAGAGGKKPPGPKPGAPPAEGKPPSRPGSGDSAAAGGNLAFDSATGKLKGTWAGATIPSYRAPMAAPLLGTVGYGTDSKLMYGPFEAGFGAGPTSTSASDARPPYPCKDGSTYSGYCPGGMDVKTCEETLFKTCASGTVRTELFMDECGGHANPYHYHMDPVCLYKPDDPGHSGVVGVMLDGRPLYGRHETTGTAPADLDPCGGHTGTVPAYDSWGIPEGAKIYHYHARTEPPFLLGCYGDETTSSMQHCRRLYQSGTRKCGDGAGVTMSRSVELEYDLWCPCYDSDGKQADGDSNDDEGVVVAAPAPPRPPGLPDGYDTWEEYKEEQDRKAEHAKRDAEKKKEAEEKKEKEAEEKKKEAE
;
A
#
# COMPACT_ATOMS: atom_id res chain seq x y z
N VAL A 1 -4.93 30.36 -60.42
CA VAL A 1 -5.28 31.68 -60.99
C VAL A 1 -6.53 32.19 -60.27
N SER A 2 -6.41 33.27 -59.48
CA SER A 2 -7.42 34.29 -59.10
C SER A 2 -8.77 33.83 -58.48
N ARG A 3 -9.43 34.47 -57.51
CA ARG A 3 -9.37 35.73 -56.73
C ARG A 3 -10.46 35.57 -55.63
N ALA A 4 -10.20 35.82 -54.35
CA ALA A 4 -10.50 37.06 -53.59
C ALA A 4 -11.98 37.43 -53.32
N ARG A 5 -12.35 37.35 -52.02
CA ARG A 5 -13.03 38.32 -51.11
C ARG A 5 -14.48 38.85 -51.33
N ARG A 6 -15.24 38.71 -50.21
CA ARG A 6 -16.06 39.66 -49.40
C ARG A 6 -17.45 40.15 -49.86
N GLY A 7 -18.35 40.22 -48.85
CA GLY A 7 -19.61 40.99 -48.75
C GLY A 7 -20.73 40.08 -48.20
N GLY A 8 -21.57 40.37 -47.19
CA GLY A 8 -21.93 41.58 -46.45
C GLY A 8 -23.47 41.72 -46.39
N GLY A 9 -24.09 41.69 -45.20
CA GLY A 9 -25.52 41.95 -44.93
C GLY A 9 -26.45 40.73 -45.08
N GLY A 10 -27.49 40.48 -44.29
CA GLY A 10 -28.21 41.27 -43.29
C GLY A 10 -29.71 41.01 -43.43
N ALA A 11 -30.35 40.53 -42.35
CA ALA A 11 -31.79 40.49 -42.04
C ALA A 11 -32.71 39.40 -42.65
N GLY A 12 -33.50 38.76 -41.77
CA GLY A 12 -34.94 38.60 -42.03
C GLY A 12 -35.59 37.23 -41.80
N ALA A 13 -36.18 37.06 -40.61
CA ALA A 13 -37.42 36.31 -40.33
C ALA A 13 -37.46 34.77 -40.50
N GLY A 14 -37.64 34.07 -39.38
CA GLY A 14 -38.11 32.68 -39.31
C GLY A 14 -38.66 32.36 -37.93
N GLY A 15 -39.99 32.51 -37.78
CA GLY A 15 -40.74 32.25 -36.56
C GLY A 15 -40.80 30.76 -36.17
N LYS A 16 -40.99 30.56 -34.86
CA LYS A 16 -40.91 29.32 -34.07
C LYS A 16 -42.03 28.29 -34.34
N LYS A 17 -41.68 26.99 -34.22
CA LYS A 17 -42.51 25.96 -33.55
C LYS A 17 -41.58 24.95 -32.84
N PRO A 18 -41.92 24.44 -31.63
CA PRO A 18 -40.93 24.01 -30.63
C PRO A 18 -40.64 22.50 -30.65
N PRO A 19 -39.44 22.05 -30.25
CA PRO A 19 -39.21 20.68 -29.81
C PRO A 19 -39.43 20.51 -28.29
N GLY A 20 -39.93 19.33 -27.93
CA GLY A 20 -40.52 18.94 -26.63
C GLY A 20 -39.59 18.83 -25.41
N PRO A 21 -40.10 18.26 -24.31
CA PRO A 21 -39.48 18.35 -22.99
C PRO A 21 -38.19 17.53 -22.91
N LYS A 22 -37.12 18.17 -22.43
CA LYS A 22 -35.87 17.50 -22.04
C LYS A 22 -36.04 16.79 -20.69
N PRO A 23 -35.51 15.57 -20.50
CA PRO A 23 -35.38 14.94 -19.19
C PRO A 23 -34.45 15.76 -18.26
N GLY A 24 -34.72 15.66 -16.96
CA GLY A 24 -34.29 16.56 -15.90
C GLY A 24 -32.78 16.73 -15.72
N ALA A 25 -32.43 17.93 -15.26
CA ALA A 25 -31.12 18.26 -14.74
C ALA A 25 -30.83 17.47 -13.44
N PRO A 26 -29.58 17.04 -13.19
CA PRO A 26 -29.16 16.60 -11.87
C PRO A 26 -29.19 17.79 -10.88
N PRO A 27 -29.49 17.55 -9.60
CA PRO A 27 -29.55 18.61 -8.59
C PRO A 27 -28.16 19.20 -8.30
N ALA A 28 -28.20 20.47 -7.87
CA ALA A 28 -27.08 21.38 -7.69
C ALA A 28 -25.97 20.85 -6.76
N GLU A 29 -24.74 21.21 -7.13
CA GLU A 29 -23.49 20.95 -6.43
C GLU A 29 -23.55 21.40 -4.96
N GLY A 30 -23.31 20.46 -4.05
CA GLY A 30 -22.96 20.76 -2.68
C GLY A 30 -21.61 21.45 -2.65
N LYS A 31 -21.56 22.59 -1.96
CA LYS A 31 -20.35 23.38 -1.70
C LYS A 31 -19.19 22.47 -1.24
N PRO A 32 -17.99 22.58 -1.81
CA PRO A 32 -16.84 21.77 -1.39
C PRO A 32 -16.55 22.03 0.09
N PRO A 33 -16.22 20.99 0.88
CA PRO A 33 -15.81 21.18 2.26
C PRO A 33 -14.58 22.09 2.30
N SER A 34 -14.72 23.21 3.00
CA SER A 34 -13.67 24.18 3.27
C SER A 34 -12.53 23.52 4.05
N ARG A 35 -11.29 23.81 3.62
CA ARG A 35 -10.01 23.50 4.30
C ARG A 35 -10.18 23.46 5.83
N PRO A 36 -9.75 22.40 6.53
CA PRO A 36 -9.32 22.54 7.90
C PRO A 36 -8.16 23.54 7.90
N GLY A 37 -8.31 24.61 8.69
CA GLY A 37 -7.26 25.60 8.85
C GLY A 37 -5.95 24.95 9.27
N SER A 38 -4.85 25.62 8.93
CA SER A 38 -3.54 25.48 9.55
C SER A 38 -3.68 25.68 11.06
N GLY A 39 -4.08 24.61 11.74
CA GLY A 39 -4.03 24.49 13.19
C GLY A 39 -2.76 23.72 13.49
N ASP A 40 -1.80 24.42 14.08
CA ASP A 40 -0.61 23.86 14.71
C ASP A 40 -1.03 22.76 15.70
N SER A 41 -1.07 21.52 15.21
CA SER A 41 -0.90 20.33 16.03
C SER A 41 0.56 19.94 15.83
N ALA A 42 1.39 20.17 16.85
CA ALA A 42 2.82 19.88 16.81
C ALA A 42 3.05 18.45 16.29
N ALA A 43 3.47 18.33 15.04
CA ALA A 43 3.61 17.06 14.35
C ALA A 43 4.76 16.26 14.98
N ALA A 44 4.61 14.94 15.03
CA ALA A 44 5.70 13.99 15.25
C ALA A 44 6.70 13.94 14.07
N GLY A 45 6.93 15.05 13.39
CA GLY A 45 7.87 15.19 12.28
C GLY A 45 9.26 15.49 12.82
N GLY A 46 10.23 14.62 12.55
CA GLY A 46 11.62 14.84 12.94
C GLY A 46 12.34 15.80 11.99
N ASN A 47 13.66 15.90 12.15
CA ASN A 47 14.50 16.72 11.27
C ASN A 47 15.22 15.84 10.24
N LEU A 48 14.89 16.03 8.95
CA LEU A 48 15.68 15.52 7.84
C LEU A 48 16.43 16.67 7.17
N ALA A 49 17.66 16.39 6.77
CA ALA A 49 18.49 17.29 5.99
C ALA A 49 19.04 16.55 4.76
N PHE A 50 18.97 17.21 3.62
CA PHE A 50 19.57 16.75 2.38
C PHE A 50 21.11 16.84 2.45
N ASP A 51 21.77 15.74 2.13
CA ASP A 51 23.22 15.65 1.97
C ASP A 51 23.55 15.62 0.48
N SER A 52 24.02 16.75 -0.04
CA SER A 52 24.37 16.94 -1.45
C SER A 52 25.52 16.05 -1.93
N ALA A 53 26.37 15.54 -1.05
CA ALA A 53 27.45 14.64 -1.44
C ALA A 53 26.92 13.23 -1.74
N THR A 54 25.82 12.85 -1.10
CA THR A 54 25.22 11.51 -1.26
C THR A 54 23.90 11.51 -2.05
N GLY A 55 23.27 12.68 -2.21
CA GLY A 55 21.93 12.80 -2.79
C GLY A 55 20.84 12.20 -1.90
N LYS A 56 21.10 12.04 -0.59
CA LYS A 56 20.20 11.39 0.37
C LYS A 56 19.81 12.31 1.52
N LEU A 57 18.66 12.04 2.11
CA LEU A 57 18.17 12.64 3.33
C LEU A 57 18.76 11.92 4.54
N LYS A 58 19.17 12.69 5.54
CA LYS A 58 19.74 12.18 6.80
C LYS A 58 19.09 12.86 8.01
N GLY A 59 18.86 12.08 9.06
CA GLY A 59 18.35 12.58 10.34
C GLY A 59 17.29 11.66 10.93
N THR A 60 16.24 12.25 11.48
CA THR A 60 15.14 11.51 12.11
C THR A 60 13.82 11.95 11.47
N TRP A 61 12.93 11.02 11.18
CA TRP A 61 11.60 11.29 10.66
C TRP A 61 10.60 10.25 11.16
N ALA A 62 9.40 10.68 11.58
CA ALA A 62 8.39 9.78 12.17
C ALA A 62 8.93 8.86 13.30
N GLY A 63 9.93 9.34 14.06
CA GLY A 63 10.60 8.57 15.12
C GLY A 63 11.67 7.57 14.65
N ALA A 64 11.90 7.42 13.35
CA ALA A 64 12.93 6.55 12.78
C ALA A 64 14.18 7.32 12.36
N THR A 65 15.35 6.67 12.48
CA THR A 65 16.61 7.16 11.91
C THR A 65 16.63 6.88 10.41
N ILE A 66 16.93 7.90 9.62
CA ILE A 66 17.02 7.83 8.16
C ILE A 66 18.42 8.33 7.73
N PRO A 67 19.14 7.63 6.84
CA PRO A 67 18.83 6.28 6.35
C PRO A 67 19.05 5.22 7.44
N SER A 68 18.18 4.22 7.49
CA SER A 68 18.37 2.97 8.25
C SER A 68 18.68 1.78 7.34
N TYR A 69 18.48 1.95 6.03
CA TYR A 69 18.77 0.96 4.99
C TYR A 69 19.89 1.46 4.06
N ARG A 70 20.47 0.52 3.31
CA ARG A 70 21.45 0.77 2.25
C ARG A 70 20.82 0.51 0.89
N ALA A 71 21.53 0.85 -0.18
CA ALA A 71 21.17 0.48 -1.54
C ALA A 71 22.43 -0.06 -2.25
N PRO A 72 22.32 -1.06 -3.14
CA PRO A 72 21.09 -1.80 -3.44
C PRO A 72 20.73 -2.80 -2.33
N MET A 73 19.46 -2.93 -1.95
CA MET A 73 19.00 -4.03 -1.08
C MET A 73 17.50 -4.30 -1.22
N ALA A 74 17.07 -5.52 -0.85
CA ALA A 74 15.66 -5.85 -0.80
C ALA A 74 14.92 -5.01 0.26
N ALA A 75 13.73 -4.54 -0.11
CA ALA A 75 12.80 -3.84 0.75
C ALA A 75 11.86 -4.83 1.45
N PRO A 76 11.32 -4.48 2.64
CA PRO A 76 10.29 -5.27 3.28
C PRO A 76 9.08 -5.52 2.37
N LEU A 77 8.71 -6.79 2.18
CA LEU A 77 7.56 -7.18 1.34
C LEU A 77 6.21 -6.93 2.02
N LEU A 78 6.13 -7.08 3.35
CA LEU A 78 4.91 -6.91 4.17
C LEU A 78 5.14 -5.91 5.32
N GLY A 79 5.65 -4.72 5.02
CA GLY A 79 5.92 -3.76 6.07
C GLY A 79 6.51 -2.46 5.57
N THR A 80 6.98 -1.65 6.51
CA THR A 80 7.42 -0.29 6.26
C THR A 80 8.64 -0.23 5.36
N VAL A 81 8.51 0.46 4.22
CA VAL A 81 9.58 0.79 3.29
C VAL A 81 10.01 2.26 3.35
N GLY A 82 9.19 3.09 3.99
CA GLY A 82 9.42 4.52 4.13
C GLY A 82 8.32 5.21 4.93
N TYR A 83 8.35 6.53 4.88
CA TYR A 83 7.40 7.38 5.58
C TYR A 83 6.95 8.53 4.67
N GLY A 84 5.66 8.85 4.72
CA GLY A 84 5.10 10.02 4.06
C GLY A 84 5.58 11.34 4.67
N THR A 85 5.39 12.42 3.93
CA THR A 85 5.57 13.80 4.44
C THR A 85 4.59 14.15 5.56
N ASP A 86 3.51 13.38 5.72
CA ASP A 86 2.58 13.43 6.86
C ASP A 86 3.00 12.50 8.01
N SER A 87 4.21 11.92 7.95
CA SER A 87 4.77 10.96 8.92
C SER A 87 4.03 9.63 9.04
N LYS A 88 3.09 9.31 8.13
CA LYS A 88 2.47 7.98 8.09
C LYS A 88 3.37 6.96 7.41
N LEU A 89 3.09 5.69 7.66
CA LEU A 89 3.87 4.58 7.14
C LEU A 89 3.61 4.39 5.64
N MET A 90 4.66 4.06 4.90
CA MET A 90 4.59 3.57 3.52
C MET A 90 5.04 2.11 3.52
N TYR A 91 4.22 1.22 2.98
CA TYR A 91 4.43 -0.22 2.97
C TYR A 91 4.84 -0.73 1.59
N GLY A 92 5.49 -1.90 1.57
CA GLY A 92 5.76 -2.63 0.34
C GLY A 92 4.47 -3.08 -0.35
N PRO A 93 4.54 -3.55 -1.60
CA PRO A 93 3.37 -3.64 -2.49
C PRO A 93 2.38 -4.77 -2.18
N PHE A 94 2.67 -5.65 -1.22
CA PHE A 94 2.01 -6.95 -1.12
C PHE A 94 1.05 -7.07 0.04
N GLU A 95 0.01 -7.86 -0.22
CA GLU A 95 -0.91 -8.35 0.80
C GLU A 95 -0.31 -9.51 1.59
N ALA A 96 -0.62 -9.57 2.88
CA ALA A 96 -0.32 -10.74 3.71
C ALA A 96 -1.22 -11.94 3.39
N GLY A 97 -2.35 -11.68 2.74
CA GLY A 97 -3.34 -12.65 2.31
C GLY A 97 -4.70 -12.48 3.00
N PHE A 98 -5.74 -12.92 2.31
CA PHE A 98 -7.14 -12.89 2.74
C PHE A 98 -7.76 -14.28 2.64
N GLY A 99 -8.54 -14.67 3.65
CA GLY A 99 -9.22 -15.96 3.71
C GLY A 99 -8.29 -17.17 3.79
N ALA A 100 -8.85 -18.33 4.15
CA ALA A 100 -8.08 -19.56 4.33
C ALA A 100 -7.90 -20.39 3.04
N GLY A 101 -8.46 -19.95 1.90
CA GLY A 101 -8.34 -20.65 0.62
C GLY A 101 -9.47 -20.33 -0.36
N PRO A 102 -9.30 -20.63 -1.67
CA PRO A 102 -10.16 -20.17 -2.77
C PRO A 102 -11.60 -20.70 -2.76
N THR A 103 -11.89 -21.68 -1.91
CA THR A 103 -13.25 -22.24 -1.73
C THR A 103 -13.72 -22.23 -0.27
N SER A 104 -12.91 -21.64 0.62
CA SER A 104 -13.16 -21.64 2.05
C SER A 104 -14.30 -20.69 2.40
N THR A 105 -15.16 -21.14 3.31
CA THR A 105 -16.23 -20.33 3.89
C THR A 105 -16.21 -20.45 5.41
N SER A 106 -16.72 -19.45 6.11
CA SER A 106 -16.78 -19.41 7.58
C SER A 106 -18.07 -18.76 8.05
N ALA A 107 -18.54 -19.10 9.24
CA ALA A 107 -19.66 -18.44 9.92
C ALA A 107 -19.22 -17.20 10.74
N SER A 108 -17.91 -16.98 10.83
CA SER A 108 -17.31 -15.86 11.55
C SER A 108 -16.14 -15.28 10.77
N ASP A 109 -15.85 -14.00 11.01
CA ASP A 109 -14.63 -13.40 10.50
C ASP A 109 -13.43 -14.00 11.26
N ALA A 110 -12.65 -14.85 10.60
CA ALA A 110 -11.45 -15.47 11.14
C ALA A 110 -10.21 -14.75 10.59
N ARG A 111 -9.02 -15.01 11.16
CA ARG A 111 -7.75 -14.53 10.58
C ARG A 111 -7.11 -15.60 9.68
N PRO A 112 -6.57 -15.25 8.49
CA PRO A 112 -6.67 -13.93 7.84
C PRO A 112 -8.12 -13.56 7.50
N PRO A 113 -8.49 -12.26 7.58
CA PRO A 113 -9.87 -11.82 7.40
C PRO A 113 -10.43 -12.30 6.07
N TYR A 114 -11.73 -12.61 6.08
CA TYR A 114 -12.43 -12.97 4.85
C TYR A 114 -12.91 -11.70 4.14
N PRO A 115 -12.60 -11.51 2.84
CA PRO A 115 -12.85 -10.27 2.12
C PRO A 115 -14.28 -10.16 1.56
N CYS A 116 -15.06 -11.25 1.56
CA CYS A 116 -16.47 -11.24 1.22
C CYS A 116 -17.33 -11.58 2.44
N LYS A 117 -18.50 -10.96 2.55
CA LYS A 117 -19.54 -11.29 3.53
C LYS A 117 -20.93 -11.28 2.89
N ASP A 118 -21.54 -12.45 2.80
CA ASP A 118 -22.91 -12.64 2.32
C ASP A 118 -23.80 -13.14 3.47
N GLY A 119 -24.63 -12.26 4.01
CA GLY A 119 -25.41 -12.53 5.22
C GLY A 119 -24.50 -12.90 6.40
N SER A 120 -24.59 -14.16 6.85
CA SER A 120 -23.77 -14.75 7.92
C SER A 120 -22.54 -15.52 7.41
N THR A 121 -22.35 -15.62 6.10
CA THR A 121 -21.26 -16.40 5.50
C THR A 121 -20.12 -15.48 5.10
N TYR A 122 -18.94 -15.79 5.59
CA TYR A 122 -17.66 -15.18 5.23
C TYR A 122 -16.96 -16.05 4.18
N SER A 123 -16.40 -15.42 3.15
CA SER A 123 -15.73 -16.11 2.05
C SER A 123 -14.75 -15.19 1.31
N GLY A 124 -14.18 -15.67 0.20
CA GLY A 124 -13.20 -14.95 -0.60
C GLY A 124 -11.77 -15.29 -0.19
N TYR A 125 -10.86 -15.13 -1.16
CA TYR A 125 -9.47 -15.52 -0.98
C TYR A 125 -8.55 -14.68 -1.86
N CYS A 126 -7.42 -14.32 -1.27
CA CYS A 126 -6.29 -13.77 -1.98
C CYS A 126 -5.03 -14.29 -1.27
N PRO A 127 -4.09 -14.91 -1.98
CA PRO A 127 -2.87 -15.40 -1.37
C PRO A 127 -1.98 -14.24 -0.92
N GLY A 128 -1.20 -14.48 0.13
CA GLY A 128 -0.13 -13.56 0.48
C GLY A 128 0.92 -13.48 -0.62
N GLY A 129 1.50 -12.30 -0.81
CA GLY A 129 2.49 -12.04 -1.86
C GLY A 129 1.90 -11.62 -3.19
N MET A 130 0.58 -11.48 -3.28
CA MET A 130 -0.10 -10.80 -4.38
C MET A 130 -0.13 -9.29 -4.09
N ASP A 131 0.08 -8.48 -5.12
CA ASP A 131 0.04 -7.03 -4.94
C ASP A 131 -1.36 -6.56 -4.58
N VAL A 132 -1.41 -5.48 -3.81
CA VAL A 132 -2.65 -4.92 -3.25
C VAL A 132 -3.72 -4.64 -4.31
N LYS A 133 -3.34 -4.19 -5.52
CA LYS A 133 -4.28 -3.88 -6.60
C LYS A 133 -4.84 -5.14 -7.25
N THR A 134 -3.97 -6.06 -7.65
CA THR A 134 -4.38 -7.33 -8.27
C THR A 134 -5.26 -8.14 -7.33
N CYS A 135 -4.93 -8.14 -6.04
CA CYS A 135 -5.71 -8.77 -4.99
C CYS A 135 -7.12 -8.17 -4.90
N GLU A 136 -7.21 -6.84 -4.73
CA GLU A 136 -8.48 -6.11 -4.60
C GLU A 136 -9.35 -6.27 -5.86
N GLU A 137 -8.81 -6.00 -7.05
CA GLU A 137 -9.54 -6.10 -8.32
C GLU A 137 -10.10 -7.50 -8.58
N THR A 138 -9.37 -8.53 -8.15
CA THR A 138 -9.82 -9.91 -8.29
C THR A 138 -10.90 -10.26 -7.27
N LEU A 139 -10.85 -9.69 -6.06
CA LEU A 139 -11.88 -9.88 -5.05
C LEU A 139 -13.22 -9.26 -5.49
N PHE A 140 -13.20 -8.10 -6.16
CA PHE A 140 -14.41 -7.56 -6.79
C PHE A 140 -15.00 -8.44 -7.90
N LYS A 141 -14.20 -9.31 -8.53
CA LYS A 141 -14.66 -10.27 -9.54
C LYS A 141 -15.15 -11.60 -8.94
N THR A 142 -14.61 -11.99 -7.78
CA THR A 142 -14.82 -13.33 -7.20
C THR A 142 -15.82 -13.35 -6.05
N CYS A 143 -15.96 -12.25 -5.30
CA CYS A 143 -17.05 -12.08 -4.34
C CYS A 143 -18.40 -11.93 -5.07
N ALA A 144 -19.49 -12.32 -4.41
CA ALA A 144 -20.82 -11.98 -4.89
C ALA A 144 -21.01 -10.44 -4.90
N SER A 145 -21.76 -9.92 -5.86
CA SER A 145 -21.97 -8.48 -6.00
C SER A 145 -22.50 -7.85 -4.71
N GLY A 146 -21.87 -6.77 -4.25
CA GLY A 146 -22.23 -6.07 -3.01
C GLY A 146 -21.82 -6.77 -1.71
N THR A 147 -21.08 -7.88 -1.78
CA THR A 147 -20.61 -8.62 -0.58
C THR A 147 -19.15 -8.33 -0.23
N VAL A 148 -18.44 -7.58 -1.07
CA VAL A 148 -17.05 -7.17 -0.84
C VAL A 148 -16.99 -6.26 0.39
N ARG A 149 -16.03 -6.55 1.27
CA ARG A 149 -15.73 -5.77 2.47
C ARG A 149 -14.70 -4.69 2.16
N THR A 150 -15.17 -3.61 1.58
CA THR A 150 -14.33 -2.50 1.11
C THR A 150 -13.54 -1.81 2.22
N GLU A 151 -13.92 -1.97 3.48
CA GLU A 151 -13.16 -1.44 4.63
C GLU A 151 -11.79 -2.11 4.82
N LEU A 152 -11.55 -3.24 4.17
CA LEU A 152 -10.27 -3.95 4.20
C LEU A 152 -9.28 -3.44 3.13
N PHE A 153 -9.75 -2.63 2.19
CA PHE A 153 -8.98 -2.23 1.01
C PHE A 153 -8.60 -0.75 1.03
N MET A 154 -7.95 -0.32 -0.05
CA MET A 154 -7.33 1.00 -0.21
C MET A 154 -8.40 2.08 -0.31
N ASP A 155 -8.20 3.16 0.43
CA ASP A 155 -9.01 4.35 0.30
C ASP A 155 -8.58 5.20 -0.91
N GLU A 156 -9.29 6.31 -1.13
CA GLU A 156 -8.99 7.26 -2.21
C GLU A 156 -7.60 7.92 -2.10
N CYS A 157 -6.94 7.80 -0.96
CA CYS A 157 -5.61 8.30 -0.71
C CYS A 157 -4.52 7.23 -0.89
N GLY A 158 -4.85 6.02 -1.34
CA GLY A 158 -3.88 4.95 -1.62
C GLY A 158 -3.38 4.20 -0.39
N GLY A 159 -4.09 4.30 0.74
CA GLY A 159 -3.73 3.64 1.99
C GLY A 159 -4.92 3.04 2.72
N HIS A 160 -4.66 2.26 3.77
CA HIS A 160 -5.71 1.60 4.56
C HIS A 160 -5.21 1.16 5.94
N ALA A 161 -6.07 0.42 6.65
CA ALA A 161 -5.85 -0.26 7.93
C ALA A 161 -5.56 0.67 9.14
N ASN A 162 -5.28 0.05 10.29
CA ASN A 162 -4.93 0.73 11.53
C ASN A 162 -3.75 0.01 12.22
N PRO A 163 -2.56 0.63 12.36
CA PRO A 163 -2.25 2.01 11.98
C PRO A 163 -2.36 2.22 10.47
N TYR A 164 -2.86 3.40 10.07
CA TYR A 164 -3.03 3.73 8.67
C TYR A 164 -1.68 3.77 7.95
N HIS A 165 -1.61 3.13 6.79
CA HIS A 165 -0.41 3.09 5.97
C HIS A 165 -0.74 3.09 4.47
N TYR A 166 0.14 3.70 3.69
CA TYR A 166 0.05 3.75 2.23
C TYR A 166 0.68 2.50 1.62
N HIS A 167 0.01 1.89 0.65
CA HIS A 167 0.59 0.88 -0.24
C HIS A 167 0.71 1.35 -1.67
N MET A 168 -0.18 2.27 -2.08
CA MET A 168 -0.28 2.79 -3.44
C MET A 168 0.07 4.27 -3.49
N ASP A 169 -0.11 4.88 -4.67
CA ASP A 169 0.06 6.32 -4.88
C ASP A 169 -0.63 7.15 -3.78
N PRO A 170 0.15 7.88 -2.94
CA PRO A 170 -0.39 8.64 -1.83
C PRO A 170 -0.89 9.99 -2.35
N VAL A 171 -1.88 9.95 -3.26
CA VAL A 171 -2.32 11.11 -4.06
C VAL A 171 -2.76 12.28 -3.19
N CYS A 172 -3.23 12.02 -1.97
CA CYS A 172 -3.62 13.05 -1.00
C CYS A 172 -2.44 13.84 -0.40
N LEU A 173 -1.19 13.44 -0.64
CA LEU A 173 0.01 14.15 -0.20
C LEU A 173 0.54 15.17 -1.23
N TYR A 174 -0.01 15.17 -2.45
CA TYR A 174 0.40 16.09 -3.50
C TYR A 174 -0.77 16.42 -4.44
N LYS A 175 -0.52 17.14 -5.52
CA LYS A 175 -1.52 17.39 -6.57
C LYS A 175 -1.01 16.85 -7.90
N PRO A 176 -1.63 15.80 -8.45
CA PRO A 176 -1.15 15.21 -9.71
C PRO A 176 -1.29 16.15 -10.91
N ASP A 177 -2.22 17.11 -10.84
CA ASP A 177 -2.49 18.08 -11.91
C ASP A 177 -1.58 19.32 -11.86
N ASP A 178 -0.75 19.47 -10.81
CA ASP A 178 0.21 20.58 -10.75
C ASP A 178 1.24 20.42 -11.90
N PRO A 179 1.62 21.51 -12.59
CA PRO A 179 2.53 21.43 -13.72
C PRO A 179 3.96 21.08 -13.28
N GLY A 180 4.68 20.35 -14.14
CA GLY A 180 6.06 19.96 -13.93
C GLY A 180 6.22 18.62 -13.22
N HIS A 181 7.37 18.45 -12.59
CA HIS A 181 7.69 17.27 -11.79
C HIS A 181 6.83 17.27 -10.52
N SER A 182 6.36 16.09 -10.11
CA SER A 182 5.57 15.95 -8.89
C SER A 182 6.38 16.38 -7.66
N GLY A 183 5.69 16.84 -6.61
CA GLY A 183 6.33 17.16 -5.33
C GLY A 183 6.77 15.92 -4.55
N VAL A 184 7.60 16.13 -3.53
CA VAL A 184 7.99 15.10 -2.57
C VAL A 184 6.77 14.66 -1.77
N VAL A 185 6.53 13.36 -1.72
CA VAL A 185 5.45 12.73 -0.94
C VAL A 185 5.97 11.91 0.24
N GLY A 186 7.25 11.58 0.27
CA GLY A 186 7.85 10.84 1.38
C GLY A 186 9.35 10.63 1.27
N VAL A 187 9.87 9.81 2.18
CA VAL A 187 11.26 9.36 2.22
C VAL A 187 11.31 7.86 2.47
N MET A 188 12.14 7.15 1.71
CA MET A 188 12.38 5.72 1.89
C MET A 188 13.43 5.47 2.97
N LEU A 189 13.42 4.28 3.57
CA LEU A 189 14.35 3.97 4.67
C LEU A 189 15.83 4.01 4.27
N ASP A 190 16.16 3.96 2.98
CA ASP A 190 17.52 4.15 2.48
C ASP A 190 17.92 5.63 2.32
N GLY A 191 17.04 6.56 2.70
CA GLY A 191 17.24 7.99 2.71
C GLY A 191 16.91 8.69 1.40
N ARG A 192 16.39 8.00 0.39
CA ARG A 192 16.00 8.64 -0.87
C ARG A 192 14.60 9.23 -0.81
N PRO A 193 14.36 10.40 -1.41
CA PRO A 193 13.02 10.97 -1.52
C PRO A 193 12.14 10.14 -2.45
N LEU A 194 10.85 10.07 -2.11
CA LEU A 194 9.77 9.59 -2.97
C LEU A 194 8.98 10.80 -3.47
N TYR A 195 8.79 10.86 -4.78
CA TYR A 195 7.98 11.88 -5.46
C TYR A 195 6.66 11.29 -5.92
N GLY A 196 5.68 12.15 -6.18
CA GLY A 196 4.43 11.74 -6.83
C GLY A 196 4.66 11.22 -8.26
N ARG A 197 3.57 10.81 -8.93
CA ARG A 197 3.61 10.03 -10.18
C ARG A 197 4.31 10.62 -11.40
N HIS A 198 4.50 11.92 -11.47
CA HIS A 198 4.88 12.59 -12.72
C HIS A 198 6.31 13.13 -12.70
N GLU A 199 7.08 12.83 -13.76
CA GLU A 199 8.39 13.44 -14.07
C GLU A 199 8.20 14.85 -14.67
N THR A 200 7.15 15.01 -15.48
CA THR A 200 6.74 16.28 -16.06
C THR A 200 5.22 16.32 -16.18
N THR A 201 4.64 17.47 -16.53
CA THR A 201 3.18 17.69 -16.50
C THR A 201 2.39 16.53 -17.10
N GLY A 202 1.68 15.79 -16.24
CA GLY A 202 0.83 14.66 -16.63
C GLY A 202 1.54 13.44 -17.22
N THR A 203 2.87 13.33 -17.09
CA THR A 203 3.67 12.27 -17.70
C THR A 203 4.52 11.58 -16.64
N ALA A 204 4.32 10.27 -16.48
CA ALA A 204 5.14 9.43 -15.62
C ALA A 204 6.56 9.23 -16.19
N PRO A 205 7.57 8.97 -15.36
CA PRO A 205 8.91 8.64 -15.85
C PRO A 205 8.89 7.34 -16.66
N ALA A 206 9.57 7.34 -17.81
CA ALA A 206 9.60 6.20 -18.74
C ALA A 206 10.80 5.27 -18.53
N ASP A 207 11.72 5.65 -17.64
CA ASP A 207 13.01 5.00 -17.40
C ASP A 207 13.16 4.51 -15.96
N LEU A 208 12.04 4.24 -15.29
CA LEU A 208 12.05 3.64 -13.96
C LEU A 208 12.68 2.25 -14.00
N ASP A 209 13.60 2.04 -13.06
CA ASP A 209 14.17 0.74 -12.79
C ASP A 209 13.17 -0.18 -12.07
N PRO A 210 13.49 -1.47 -11.89
CA PRO A 210 12.57 -2.40 -11.25
C PRO A 210 12.28 -2.16 -9.77
N CYS A 211 13.04 -1.27 -9.12
CA CYS A 211 12.74 -0.81 -7.77
C CYS A 211 11.72 0.34 -7.75
N GLY A 212 11.39 0.92 -8.91
CA GLY A 212 10.52 2.09 -9.04
C GLY A 212 11.24 3.42 -8.95
N GLY A 213 12.56 3.44 -9.15
CA GLY A 213 13.38 4.65 -9.09
C GLY A 213 14.20 4.90 -10.36
N HIS A 214 14.78 6.09 -10.45
CA HIS A 214 15.71 6.48 -11.53
C HIS A 214 16.57 7.67 -11.09
N THR A 215 17.59 8.03 -11.88
CA THR A 215 18.37 9.26 -11.66
C THR A 215 17.91 10.38 -12.57
N GLY A 216 17.24 11.37 -11.98
CA GLY A 216 16.70 12.53 -12.67
C GLY A 216 16.96 13.84 -11.93
N THR A 217 16.51 14.93 -12.53
CA THR A 217 16.56 16.28 -11.93
C THR A 217 15.28 16.51 -11.15
N VAL A 218 15.39 16.86 -9.87
CA VAL A 218 14.22 17.03 -8.99
C VAL A 218 13.90 18.49 -8.67
N PRO A 219 12.64 18.83 -8.36
CA PRO A 219 12.29 20.14 -7.85
C PRO A 219 12.80 20.33 -6.42
N ALA A 220 12.89 21.59 -6.00
CA ALA A 220 13.24 21.93 -4.62
C ALA A 220 12.24 21.37 -3.61
N TYR A 221 12.75 21.06 -2.41
CA TYR A 221 11.93 20.77 -1.25
C TYR A 221 12.54 21.41 -0.01
N ASP A 222 12.12 22.64 0.28
CA ASP A 222 12.73 23.51 1.29
C ASP A 222 12.74 22.88 2.69
N SER A 223 11.67 22.18 3.07
CA SER A 223 11.53 21.57 4.40
C SER A 223 12.65 20.58 4.73
N TRP A 224 13.23 19.91 3.72
CA TRP A 224 14.36 18.99 3.89
C TRP A 224 15.64 19.49 3.21
N GLY A 225 15.62 20.69 2.62
CA GLY A 225 16.79 21.31 1.99
C GLY A 225 17.22 20.70 0.66
N ILE A 226 16.31 20.04 -0.06
CA ILE A 226 16.60 19.56 -1.43
C ILE A 226 16.64 20.79 -2.36
N PRO A 227 17.77 21.11 -3.01
CA PRO A 227 17.84 22.28 -3.87
C PRO A 227 17.17 22.04 -5.23
N GLU A 228 16.63 23.10 -5.83
CA GLU A 228 16.09 23.07 -7.19
C GLU A 228 17.16 22.57 -8.17
N GLY A 229 16.79 21.61 -9.00
CA GLY A 229 17.69 21.10 -10.03
C GLY A 229 18.71 20.08 -9.53
N ALA A 230 18.58 19.56 -8.31
CA ALA A 230 19.43 18.47 -7.83
C ALA A 230 19.28 17.25 -8.75
N LYS A 231 20.40 16.68 -9.22
CA LYS A 231 20.39 15.43 -9.98
C LYS A 231 20.71 14.26 -9.05
N ILE A 232 19.68 13.48 -8.70
CA ILE A 232 19.78 12.40 -7.70
C ILE A 232 18.97 11.19 -8.14
N TYR A 233 19.36 10.02 -7.64
CA TYR A 233 18.49 8.86 -7.73
C TYR A 233 17.36 8.97 -6.69
N HIS A 234 16.12 8.87 -7.16
CA HIS A 234 14.89 9.03 -6.37
C HIS A 234 13.79 8.09 -6.88
N TYR A 235 12.72 7.95 -6.10
CA TYR A 235 11.60 7.07 -6.43
C TYR A 235 10.38 7.87 -6.88
N HIS A 236 9.52 7.23 -7.67
CA HIS A 236 8.20 7.75 -8.02
C HIS A 236 7.10 6.84 -7.52
N ALA A 237 6.08 7.44 -6.91
CA ALA A 237 4.80 6.78 -6.71
C ALA A 237 4.19 6.39 -8.07
N ARG A 238 3.39 5.32 -8.12
CA ARG A 238 2.76 4.79 -9.34
C ARG A 238 1.36 4.27 -9.04
N THR A 239 0.51 4.26 -10.07
CA THR A 239 -0.79 3.55 -10.04
C THR A 239 -0.68 2.07 -10.44
N GLU A 240 0.51 1.65 -10.86
CA GLU A 240 0.84 0.27 -11.18
C GLU A 240 1.94 -0.25 -10.23
N PRO A 241 1.97 -1.56 -9.93
CA PRO A 241 2.97 -2.16 -9.06
C PRO A 241 4.41 -1.79 -9.48
N PRO A 242 5.37 -1.60 -8.54
CA PRO A 242 5.25 -1.85 -7.11
C PRO A 242 4.70 -0.65 -6.33
N PHE A 243 4.03 0.29 -7.03
CA PHE A 243 3.40 1.51 -6.52
C PHE A 243 4.30 2.52 -5.80
N LEU A 244 4.99 2.12 -4.73
CA LEU A 244 5.87 2.99 -3.94
C LEU A 244 7.33 2.57 -4.07
N LEU A 245 7.61 1.29 -3.84
CA LEU A 245 8.97 0.78 -3.80
C LEU A 245 9.00 -0.74 -4.03
N GLY A 246 9.76 -1.17 -5.03
CA GLY A 246 10.04 -2.59 -5.27
C GLY A 246 11.25 -3.10 -4.48
N CYS A 247 12.27 -2.26 -4.33
CA CYS A 247 13.51 -2.51 -3.56
C CYS A 247 14.20 -1.18 -3.26
N TYR A 248 15.18 -1.15 -2.35
CA TYR A 248 16.02 0.04 -2.22
C TYR A 248 17.09 0.03 -3.30
N GLY A 249 16.77 0.63 -4.45
CA GLY A 249 17.67 0.74 -5.60
C GLY A 249 18.68 1.89 -5.57
N ASP A 250 19.60 1.82 -6.52
CA ASP A 250 20.54 2.86 -6.90
C ASP A 250 20.88 2.73 -8.39
N GLU A 251 21.85 3.50 -8.90
CA GLU A 251 22.22 3.47 -10.33
C GLU A 251 22.71 2.09 -10.83
N THR A 252 23.05 1.17 -9.91
CA THR A 252 23.45 -0.20 -10.26
C THR A 252 22.25 -1.14 -10.41
N THR A 253 21.06 -0.75 -9.93
CA THR A 253 19.84 -1.58 -9.93
C THR A 253 19.06 -1.46 -11.24
N SER A 254 19.76 -1.55 -12.37
CA SER A 254 19.23 -1.20 -13.70
C SER A 254 18.50 -2.35 -14.41
N SER A 255 18.40 -3.54 -13.83
CA SER A 255 17.82 -4.71 -14.50
C SER A 255 16.89 -5.52 -13.61
N MET A 256 15.88 -6.12 -14.23
CA MET A 256 14.93 -7.01 -13.55
C MET A 256 15.66 -8.11 -12.79
N GLN A 257 16.69 -8.70 -13.40
CA GLN A 257 17.48 -9.75 -12.77
C GLN A 257 18.21 -9.26 -11.50
N HIS A 258 18.74 -8.03 -11.52
CA HIS A 258 19.36 -7.48 -10.32
C HIS A 258 18.34 -7.34 -9.19
N CYS A 259 17.16 -6.78 -9.48
CA CYS A 259 16.09 -6.74 -8.49
C CYS A 259 15.71 -8.14 -7.98
N ARG A 260 15.52 -9.11 -8.88
CA ARG A 260 15.15 -10.49 -8.54
C ARG A 260 16.16 -11.14 -7.60
N ARG A 261 17.46 -10.92 -7.84
CA ARG A 261 18.54 -11.42 -6.97
C ARG A 261 18.43 -10.97 -5.52
N LEU A 262 17.86 -9.79 -5.27
CA LEU A 262 17.62 -9.30 -3.91
C LEU A 262 16.58 -10.15 -3.16
N TYR A 263 15.71 -10.87 -3.89
CA TYR A 263 14.59 -11.66 -3.39
C TYR A 263 14.72 -13.17 -3.67
N GLN A 264 15.93 -13.72 -3.73
CA GLN A 264 16.16 -15.15 -4.03
C GLN A 264 16.19 -16.08 -2.81
N SER A 265 16.07 -15.55 -1.60
CA SER A 265 16.24 -16.32 -0.36
C SER A 265 14.99 -16.29 0.52
N GLY A 266 14.83 -17.34 1.35
CA GLY A 266 13.71 -17.45 2.28
C GLY A 266 12.43 -18.01 1.64
N THR A 267 11.31 -17.86 2.36
CA THR A 267 9.98 -18.38 1.97
C THR A 267 9.15 -17.41 1.13
N ARG A 268 9.61 -16.15 1.00
CA ARG A 268 8.98 -15.09 0.20
C ARG A 268 9.99 -14.64 -0.86
N LYS A 269 10.10 -15.41 -1.93
CA LYS A 269 11.12 -15.24 -2.98
C LYS A 269 10.47 -14.96 -4.32
N CYS A 270 11.17 -14.21 -5.16
CA CYS A 270 10.81 -14.00 -6.55
C CYS A 270 11.31 -15.15 -7.45
N GLY A 271 10.62 -15.42 -8.55
CA GLY A 271 11.07 -16.31 -9.62
C GLY A 271 10.37 -17.67 -9.63
N ASP A 272 9.26 -17.81 -8.91
CA ASP A 272 8.46 -19.03 -8.81
C ASP A 272 7.09 -18.85 -9.50
N GLY A 273 7.02 -17.95 -10.50
CA GLY A 273 5.79 -17.63 -11.24
C GLY A 273 4.98 -18.88 -11.62
N ALA A 274 3.72 -18.91 -11.20
CA ALA A 274 2.83 -20.05 -11.35
C ALA A 274 1.36 -19.60 -11.47
N GLY A 275 0.51 -20.56 -11.87
CA GLY A 275 -0.94 -20.42 -11.77
C GLY A 275 -1.39 -20.27 -10.32
N VAL A 276 -2.01 -19.13 -10.02
CA VAL A 276 -2.55 -18.76 -8.72
C VAL A 276 -4.08 -18.80 -8.76
N THR A 277 -4.67 -19.78 -8.09
CA THR A 277 -6.12 -19.91 -7.98
C THR A 277 -6.69 -18.95 -6.94
N MET A 278 -7.48 -17.98 -7.39
CA MET A 278 -8.15 -16.99 -6.53
C MET A 278 -9.55 -17.45 -6.12
N SER A 279 -10.24 -18.18 -7.00
CA SER A 279 -11.55 -18.77 -6.74
C SER A 279 -11.80 -19.95 -7.69
N ARG A 280 -12.99 -20.56 -7.65
CA ARG A 280 -13.39 -21.59 -8.63
C ARG A 280 -13.45 -21.08 -10.08
N SER A 281 -13.54 -19.77 -10.28
CA SER A 281 -13.75 -19.15 -11.59
C SER A 281 -12.60 -18.26 -12.04
N VAL A 282 -11.58 -18.06 -11.20
CA VAL A 282 -10.45 -17.17 -11.50
C VAL A 282 -9.14 -17.82 -11.07
N GLU A 283 -8.26 -17.95 -12.04
CA GLU A 283 -6.86 -18.35 -11.92
C GLU A 283 -6.03 -17.35 -12.72
N LEU A 284 -4.90 -16.93 -12.15
CA LEU A 284 -4.02 -15.90 -12.71
C LEU A 284 -2.61 -16.45 -12.79
N GLU A 285 -1.87 -16.14 -13.85
CA GLU A 285 -0.41 -16.31 -13.83
C GLU A 285 0.19 -15.12 -13.05
N TYR A 286 0.87 -15.42 -11.94
CA TYR A 286 1.43 -14.40 -11.06
C TYR A 286 2.66 -14.90 -10.31
N ASP A 287 3.68 -14.06 -10.14
CA ASP A 287 4.87 -14.37 -9.33
C ASP A 287 4.71 -13.78 -7.93
N LEU A 288 4.13 -14.59 -7.02
CA LEU A 288 3.91 -14.17 -5.64
C LEU A 288 5.24 -13.78 -4.99
N TRP A 289 5.22 -12.72 -4.20
CA TRP A 289 6.40 -12.21 -3.49
C TRP A 289 7.51 -11.64 -4.39
N CYS A 290 7.23 -11.37 -5.67
CA CYS A 290 8.20 -10.72 -6.57
C CYS A 290 7.91 -9.23 -6.79
N PRO A 291 8.52 -8.30 -6.03
CA PRO A 291 8.21 -6.88 -6.12
C PRO A 291 8.95 -6.18 -7.30
N CYS A 292 9.53 -6.96 -8.20
CA CYS A 292 10.30 -6.48 -9.34
C CYS A 292 9.36 -6.37 -10.54
N TYR A 293 9.04 -5.14 -10.93
CA TYR A 293 8.19 -4.86 -12.08
C TYR A 293 8.94 -3.97 -13.06
N ASP A 294 8.70 -4.14 -14.35
CA ASP A 294 9.22 -3.20 -15.35
C ASP A 294 8.55 -1.81 -15.25
N SER A 295 8.92 -0.92 -16.17
CA SER A 295 8.34 0.43 -16.27
C SER A 295 6.84 0.41 -16.54
N ASP A 296 6.32 -0.66 -17.15
CA ASP A 296 4.91 -0.85 -17.47
C ASP A 296 4.13 -1.55 -16.34
N GLY A 297 4.78 -1.89 -15.23
CA GLY A 297 4.17 -2.55 -14.08
C GLY A 297 3.99 -4.06 -14.23
N LYS A 298 4.78 -4.71 -15.09
CA LYS A 298 4.69 -6.16 -15.34
C LYS A 298 5.83 -6.94 -14.67
N GLN A 299 5.49 -8.11 -14.13
CA GLN A 299 6.47 -9.14 -13.76
C GLN A 299 6.81 -9.90 -15.05
N ALA A 300 8.07 -9.88 -15.50
CA ALA A 300 8.44 -10.58 -16.73
C ALA A 300 8.46 -12.11 -16.52
N ASP A 301 7.79 -12.87 -17.37
CA ASP A 301 7.89 -14.34 -17.38
C ASP A 301 9.34 -14.76 -17.72
N GLY A 302 10.00 -15.54 -16.85
CA GLY A 302 11.13 -16.39 -17.25
C GLY A 302 12.49 -15.74 -17.52
N ASP A 303 13.43 -16.07 -16.63
CA ASP A 303 14.85 -16.40 -16.82
C ASP A 303 15.65 -15.91 -18.05
N SER A 304 16.71 -15.15 -17.77
CA SER A 304 18.00 -15.32 -18.45
C SER A 304 19.13 -15.18 -17.44
N ASN A 305 19.42 -16.28 -16.73
CA ASN A 305 20.64 -16.49 -15.96
C ASN A 305 21.89 -16.19 -16.82
N ASP A 306 22.44 -14.98 -16.73
CA ASP A 306 23.80 -14.64 -17.18
C ASP A 306 24.27 -13.32 -16.50
N ASP A 307 24.47 -13.31 -15.18
CA ASP A 307 25.41 -12.35 -14.54
C ASP A 307 25.79 -12.78 -13.11
N GLU A 308 27.07 -13.07 -12.89
CA GLU A 308 27.66 -13.53 -11.63
C GLU A 308 27.98 -12.32 -10.73
N GLY A 309 27.00 -11.88 -9.93
CA GLY A 309 27.16 -10.82 -8.92
C GLY A 309 26.94 -11.31 -7.49
N VAL A 310 27.78 -10.88 -6.56
CA VAL A 310 27.70 -11.25 -5.13
C VAL A 310 26.51 -10.54 -4.45
N VAL A 311 25.64 -11.32 -3.79
CA VAL A 311 24.39 -10.91 -3.13
C VAL A 311 24.53 -10.80 -1.61
N VAL A 312 23.91 -9.77 -1.02
CA VAL A 312 23.70 -9.64 0.42
C VAL A 312 22.20 -9.75 0.67
N ALA A 313 21.78 -10.76 1.44
CA ALA A 313 20.37 -10.95 1.81
C ALA A 313 19.83 -9.72 2.56
N ALA A 314 18.54 -9.37 2.35
CA ALA A 314 17.90 -8.36 3.17
C ALA A 314 17.94 -8.78 4.65
N PRO A 315 18.34 -7.88 5.57
CA PRO A 315 18.09 -8.09 6.98
C PRO A 315 16.57 -8.15 7.22
N ALA A 316 16.16 -8.88 8.26
CA ALA A 316 14.78 -8.83 8.75
C ALA A 316 14.32 -7.36 8.91
N PRO A 317 13.02 -7.05 8.70
CA PRO A 317 12.49 -5.71 8.92
C PRO A 317 12.89 -5.18 10.30
N PRO A 318 13.10 -3.86 10.49
CA PRO A 318 13.55 -3.33 11.76
C PRO A 318 12.41 -3.57 12.74
N ARG A 319 12.73 -4.23 13.86
CA ARG A 319 11.76 -4.45 14.93
C ARG A 319 11.22 -3.08 15.36
N PRO A 320 9.89 -2.87 15.41
CA PRO A 320 9.33 -1.62 15.89
C PRO A 320 9.95 -1.21 17.24
N PRO A 321 10.32 0.08 17.45
CA PRO A 321 10.95 0.51 18.69
C PRO A 321 10.11 0.14 19.92
N GLY A 322 10.72 -0.58 20.87
CA GLY A 322 10.06 -1.00 22.11
C GLY A 322 9.23 -2.29 22.01
N LEU A 323 9.20 -2.97 20.85
CA LEU A 323 8.57 -4.28 20.71
C LEU A 323 9.40 -5.36 21.45
N PRO A 324 8.79 -6.21 22.30
CA PRO A 324 9.50 -7.27 23.02
C PRO A 324 10.20 -8.29 22.09
N ASP A 325 11.28 -8.88 22.58
CA ASP A 325 12.01 -9.92 21.87
C ASP A 325 11.10 -11.14 21.57
N GLY A 326 11.19 -11.64 20.34
CA GLY A 326 10.41 -12.78 19.85
C GLY A 326 9.19 -12.42 18.99
N TYR A 327 8.97 -11.12 18.72
CA TYR A 327 7.89 -10.63 17.86
C TYR A 327 8.44 -9.71 16.76
N ASP A 328 7.87 -9.81 15.57
CA ASP A 328 8.30 -9.01 14.41
C ASP A 328 7.40 -7.79 14.17
N THR A 329 6.14 -7.83 14.62
CA THR A 329 5.22 -6.67 14.56
C THR A 329 4.46 -6.42 15.86
N TRP A 330 3.96 -5.19 16.04
CA TRP A 330 3.07 -4.85 17.16
C TRP A 330 1.71 -5.55 17.07
N GLU A 331 1.23 -5.88 15.86
CA GLU A 331 0.04 -6.71 15.73
C GLU A 331 0.31 -8.09 16.33
N GLU A 332 1.36 -8.79 15.90
CA GLU A 332 1.69 -10.14 16.40
C GLU A 332 1.77 -10.18 17.93
N TYR A 333 2.46 -9.20 18.54
CA TYR A 333 2.54 -9.09 19.99
C TYR A 333 1.18 -8.86 20.65
N LYS A 334 0.38 -7.91 20.14
CA LYS A 334 -0.96 -7.61 20.69
C LYS A 334 -1.90 -8.80 20.56
N GLU A 335 -1.85 -9.51 19.43
CA GLU A 335 -2.64 -10.71 19.19
C GLU A 335 -2.30 -11.82 20.18
N GLU A 336 -1.02 -12.00 20.50
CA GLU A 336 -0.62 -12.93 21.55
C GLU A 336 -1.08 -12.48 22.94
N GLN A 337 -1.02 -11.18 23.25
CA GLN A 337 -1.54 -10.68 24.53
C GLN A 337 -3.06 -10.90 24.65
N ASP A 338 -3.82 -10.64 23.58
CA ASP A 338 -5.26 -10.88 23.55
C ASP A 338 -5.58 -12.37 23.71
N ARG A 339 -4.82 -13.26 23.02
CA ARG A 339 -4.95 -14.71 23.18
C ARG A 339 -4.65 -15.16 24.61
N LYS A 340 -3.61 -14.60 25.24
CA LYS A 340 -3.27 -14.87 26.65
C LYS A 340 -4.37 -14.37 27.59
N ALA A 341 -4.94 -13.21 27.33
CA ALA A 341 -6.04 -12.65 28.11
C ALA A 341 -7.32 -13.49 28.00
N GLU A 342 -7.70 -13.92 26.79
CA GLU A 342 -8.84 -14.81 26.56
C GLU A 342 -8.63 -16.19 27.20
N HIS A 343 -7.41 -16.74 27.13
CA HIS A 343 -7.09 -17.98 27.84
C HIS A 343 -7.25 -17.83 29.36
N ALA A 344 -6.75 -16.73 29.92
CA ALA A 344 -6.86 -16.45 31.35
C ALA A 344 -8.32 -16.26 31.81
N LYS A 345 -9.16 -15.58 31.00
CA LYS A 345 -10.59 -15.46 31.27
C LYS A 345 -11.27 -16.83 31.30
N ARG A 346 -11.02 -17.68 30.31
CA ARG A 346 -11.58 -19.03 30.24
C ARG A 346 -11.16 -19.89 31.43
N ASP A 347 -9.91 -19.79 31.86
CA ASP A 347 -9.42 -20.51 33.03
C ASP A 347 -10.08 -20.01 34.32
N ALA A 348 -10.30 -18.69 34.45
CA ALA A 348 -11.01 -18.10 35.56
C ALA A 348 -12.50 -18.52 35.62
N GLU A 349 -13.18 -18.56 34.47
CA GLU A 349 -14.56 -19.05 34.37
C GLU A 349 -14.67 -20.51 34.79
N LYS A 350 -13.79 -21.39 34.27
CA LYS A 350 -13.74 -22.80 34.68
C LYS A 350 -13.51 -22.98 36.17
N LYS A 351 -12.65 -22.14 36.76
CA LYS A 351 -12.39 -22.18 38.21
C LYS A 351 -13.63 -21.78 39.00
N LYS A 352 -14.33 -20.73 38.56
CA LYS A 352 -15.59 -20.28 39.18
C LYS A 352 -16.68 -21.35 39.09
N GLU A 353 -16.86 -21.97 37.92
CA GLU A 353 -17.81 -23.08 37.74
C GLU A 353 -17.46 -24.28 38.64
N ALA A 354 -16.18 -24.59 38.81
CA ALA A 354 -15.73 -25.66 39.69
C ALA A 354 -15.98 -25.34 41.18
N GLU A 355 -15.85 -24.08 41.58
CA GLU A 355 -16.16 -23.62 42.94
C GLU A 355 -17.67 -23.66 43.21
N GLU A 356 -18.50 -23.16 42.29
CA GLU A 356 -19.96 -23.22 42.39
C GLU A 356 -20.47 -24.66 42.44
N LYS A 357 -19.85 -25.58 41.68
CA LYS A 357 -20.18 -27.00 41.73
C LYS A 357 -19.86 -27.63 43.08
N LYS A 358 -18.69 -27.33 43.66
CA LYS A 358 -18.31 -27.82 44.99
C LYS A 358 -19.23 -27.29 46.09
N GLU A 359 -19.68 -26.05 45.98
CA GLU A 359 -20.61 -25.46 46.94
C GLU A 359 -21.97 -26.16 46.89
N LYS A 360 -22.51 -26.42 45.69
CA LYS A 360 -23.75 -27.19 45.51
C LYS A 360 -23.63 -28.61 46.06
N GLU A 361 -22.54 -29.31 45.76
CA GLU A 361 -22.29 -30.66 46.29
C GLU A 361 -22.16 -30.66 47.82
N ALA A 362 -21.61 -29.60 48.42
CA ALA A 362 -21.51 -29.46 49.88
C ALA A 362 -22.88 -29.16 50.52
N GLU A 363 -23.72 -28.38 49.86
CA GLU A 363 -25.09 -28.07 50.32
C GLU A 363 -25.99 -29.32 50.24
N GLU A 364 -25.90 -30.11 49.17
CA GLU A 364 -26.62 -31.39 49.03
C GLU A 364 -26.21 -32.38 50.13
N LYS A 365 -24.91 -32.54 50.40
CA LYS A 365 -24.42 -33.42 51.48
C LYS A 365 -24.89 -32.97 52.87
N LYS A 366 -25.06 -31.67 53.10
CA LYS A 366 -25.63 -31.16 54.36
C LYS A 366 -27.11 -31.52 54.49
N LYS A 367 -27.87 -31.38 53.40
CA LYS A 367 -29.29 -31.75 53.36
C LYS A 367 -29.53 -33.25 53.54
N GLU A 368 -28.60 -34.10 53.10
CA GLU A 368 -28.66 -35.55 53.32
C GLU A 368 -28.28 -35.98 54.75
N ALA A 369 -27.61 -35.11 55.51
CA ALA A 369 -27.16 -35.38 56.87
C ALA A 369 -28.13 -34.89 57.96
N GLU A 370 -29.11 -34.07 57.59
CA GLU A 370 -30.26 -33.65 58.41
C GLU A 370 -31.45 -34.60 58.21
#